data_AF-A0A135V746-F1
#
_entry.id   AF-A0A135V746-F1
#
_cell.length_a   1.000
_cell.length_b   1.000
_cell.length_c   1.000
_cell.angle_alpha   90.00
_cell.angle_beta   90.00
_cell.angle_gamma   90.00
#
_symmetry.space_group_name_H-M   'P 1'
#
loop_
_entity.id
_entity.type
_entity.pdbx_description
1 polymer ?
#
loop_
_entity_poly.entity_id
_entity_poly.type
_entity_poly.pdbx_seq_one_letter_code
_entity_poly.pdbx_strand_id
1 'polypeptide(L)'
;MKEAEVAQGHFWCGNSTTEAKRRGCAFNKLHNRWMPPACTQDFEHARQAVFEALGGGEEPEFVFYRDEDGKPGTEITDDELNGFEILMPAWTTVGHHMTHCMYLLLQAAAALNLGTKADMVVHAWEHAKHCAMVVLNETKKAPAWNDVKSFGHTQSGVCW
;
A
#
# COMPACT_ATOMS: atom_id res chain seq x y z
N MET A 1 -21.41 -0.19 2.13
CA MET A 1 -20.89 -0.86 3.35
C MET A 1 -21.70 -2.10 3.74
N LYS A 2 -23.06 -2.10 3.73
CA LYS A 2 -23.85 -3.32 4.01
C LYS A 2 -23.64 -4.47 3.00
N GLU A 3 -23.35 -4.15 1.75
CA GLU A 3 -23.12 -5.16 0.70
C GLU A 3 -21.80 -5.93 0.90
N ALA A 4 -20.90 -5.43 1.75
CA ALA A 4 -19.62 -6.07 2.02
C ALA A 4 -19.71 -7.26 2.99
N GLU A 5 -20.76 -7.31 3.81
CA GLU A 5 -20.86 -8.27 4.92
C GLU A 5 -21.28 -9.69 4.49
N VAL A 6 -21.79 -9.88 3.26
CA VAL A 6 -22.60 -11.08 2.92
C VAL A 6 -22.21 -11.75 1.60
N ALA A 7 -21.26 -11.20 0.82
CA ALA A 7 -20.86 -11.81 -0.45
C ALA A 7 -19.78 -12.88 -0.28
N GLN A 8 -19.96 -14.07 -0.86
CA GLN A 8 -18.90 -15.08 -0.97
C GLN A 8 -17.65 -14.46 -1.63
N GLY A 9 -16.50 -14.60 -0.99
CA GLY A 9 -15.23 -14.03 -1.47
C GLY A 9 -14.96 -12.59 -1.01
N HIS A 10 -15.84 -11.97 -0.22
CA HIS A 10 -15.58 -10.67 0.41
C HIS A 10 -14.97 -10.86 1.79
N PHE A 11 -13.71 -10.44 1.94
CA PHE A 11 -13.02 -10.46 3.23
C PHE A 11 -12.95 -9.03 3.79
N TRP A 12 -13.78 -8.76 4.81
CA TRP A 12 -13.90 -7.44 5.42
C TRP A 12 -13.48 -7.47 6.89
N CYS A 13 -12.63 -6.51 7.29
CA CYS A 13 -12.11 -6.38 8.66
C CYS A 13 -12.95 -5.48 9.57
N GLY A 14 -14.14 -5.05 9.15
CA GLY A 14 -14.95 -4.16 9.98
C GLY A 14 -14.64 -2.68 9.79
N ASN A 15 -15.23 -1.86 10.66
CA ASN A 15 -15.10 -0.40 10.69
C ASN A 15 -14.39 0.11 11.96
N SER A 16 -13.89 -0.78 12.81
CA SER A 16 -13.12 -0.44 14.00
C SER A 16 -12.00 -1.44 14.23
N THR A 17 -10.95 -1.02 14.94
CA THR A 17 -9.83 -1.88 15.31
C THR A 17 -10.27 -3.08 16.16
N THR A 18 -11.24 -2.88 17.06
CA THR A 18 -11.85 -3.97 17.84
C THR A 18 -12.52 -5.00 16.93
N GLU A 19 -13.26 -4.55 15.91
CA GLU A 19 -13.92 -5.45 14.96
C GLU A 19 -12.91 -6.20 14.09
N ALA A 20 -11.85 -5.51 13.64
CA ALA A 20 -10.77 -6.12 12.86
C ALA A 20 -10.10 -7.26 13.63
N LYS A 21 -9.75 -7.03 14.90
CA LYS A 21 -9.20 -8.05 15.79
C LYS A 21 -10.18 -9.20 16.00
N ARG A 22 -11.47 -8.90 16.25
CA ARG A 22 -12.53 -9.93 16.41
C ARG A 22 -12.67 -10.82 15.18
N ARG A 23 -12.43 -10.28 13.99
CA ARG A 23 -12.46 -11.00 12.71
C ARG A 23 -11.13 -11.67 12.34
N GLY A 24 -10.11 -11.58 13.20
CA GLY A 24 -8.80 -12.18 12.97
C GLY A 24 -7.94 -11.45 11.94
N CYS A 25 -8.26 -10.19 11.63
CA CYS A 25 -7.40 -9.36 10.79
C CYS A 25 -6.18 -8.88 11.56
N ALA A 26 -5.08 -8.63 10.85
CA ALA A 26 -3.85 -8.07 11.38
C ALA A 26 -3.51 -6.75 10.68
N PHE A 27 -2.88 -5.82 11.40
CA PHE A 27 -2.37 -4.60 10.79
C PHE A 27 -1.17 -4.94 9.90
N ASN A 28 -1.24 -4.54 8.63
CA ASN A 28 -0.16 -4.71 7.67
C ASN A 28 0.51 -3.35 7.47
N LYS A 29 1.78 -3.21 7.86
CA LYS A 29 2.53 -1.95 7.80
C LYS A 29 2.68 -1.43 6.38
N LEU A 30 3.08 -2.29 5.43
CA LEU A 30 3.21 -1.92 4.02
C LEU A 30 1.88 -1.48 3.40
N HIS A 31 0.79 -2.18 3.73
CA HIS A 31 -0.55 -1.84 3.25
C HIS A 31 -1.15 -0.64 4.00
N ASN A 32 -0.62 -0.32 5.19
CA ASN A 32 -1.13 0.66 6.15
C ASN A 32 -2.61 0.42 6.51
N ARG A 33 -3.02 -0.85 6.65
CA ARG A 33 -4.42 -1.26 6.84
C ARG A 33 -4.54 -2.57 7.61
N TRP A 34 -5.71 -2.77 8.22
CA TRP A 34 -6.12 -4.06 8.77
C TRP A 34 -6.52 -5.00 7.64
N MET A 35 -5.75 -6.07 7.45
CA MET A 35 -5.95 -7.01 6.35
C MET A 35 -6.34 -8.41 6.86
N PRO A 36 -7.25 -9.11 6.15
CA PRO A 36 -7.61 -10.48 6.47
C PRO A 36 -6.52 -11.43 5.99
N PRO A 37 -6.19 -12.50 6.76
CA PRO A 37 -5.18 -13.48 6.35
C PRO A 37 -5.47 -14.17 5.01
N ALA A 38 -6.74 -14.23 4.62
CA ALA A 38 -7.18 -14.79 3.35
C ALA A 38 -6.65 -14.03 2.11
N CYS A 39 -6.20 -12.78 2.28
CA CYS A 39 -5.66 -11.97 1.18
C CYS A 39 -4.13 -12.01 1.08
N THR A 40 -3.43 -12.60 2.07
CA THR A 40 -1.95 -12.56 2.13
C THR A 40 -1.31 -13.13 0.87
N GLN A 41 -1.77 -14.30 0.41
CA GLN A 41 -1.21 -14.97 -0.77
C GLN A 41 -1.45 -14.17 -2.06
N ASP A 42 -2.62 -13.54 -2.20
CA ASP A 42 -2.96 -12.72 -3.36
C ASP A 42 -2.06 -11.47 -3.46
N PHE A 43 -1.61 -10.95 -2.33
CA PHE A 43 -0.81 -9.73 -2.25
C PHE A 43 0.69 -9.97 -2.34
N GLU A 44 1.12 -11.22 -2.21
CA GLU A 44 2.51 -11.62 -2.10
C GLU A 44 3.32 -11.25 -3.35
N HIS A 45 2.74 -11.40 -4.54
CA HIS A 45 3.39 -11.04 -5.80
C HIS A 45 3.80 -9.57 -5.86
N ALA A 46 2.90 -8.67 -5.48
CA ALA A 46 3.18 -7.24 -5.45
C ALA A 46 4.18 -6.89 -4.34
N ARG A 47 4.09 -7.56 -3.18
CA ARG A 47 5.00 -7.36 -2.04
C ARG A 47 6.43 -7.75 -2.39
N GLN A 48 6.63 -8.94 -2.96
CA GLN A 48 7.95 -9.42 -3.38
C GLN A 48 8.59 -8.48 -4.40
N ALA A 49 7.83 -8.08 -5.42
CA ALA A 49 8.34 -7.20 -6.47
C ALA A 49 8.90 -5.86 -5.93
N VAL A 50 8.22 -5.24 -4.95
CA VAL A 50 8.74 -3.98 -4.36
C VAL A 50 9.95 -4.22 -3.47
N PHE A 51 10.02 -5.32 -2.73
CA PHE A 51 11.16 -5.60 -1.83
C PHE A 51 12.40 -6.07 -2.60
N GLU A 52 12.22 -6.79 -3.70
CA GLU A 52 13.30 -7.09 -4.65
C GLU A 52 13.88 -5.80 -5.24
N ALA A 53 13.03 -4.84 -5.62
CA ALA A 53 13.48 -3.55 -6.14
C ALA A 53 14.25 -2.70 -5.10
N LEU A 54 14.02 -2.93 -3.80
CA LEU A 54 14.76 -2.29 -2.71
C LEU A 54 16.10 -2.99 -2.38
N GLY A 55 16.45 -4.07 -3.10
CA GLY A 55 17.80 -4.64 -3.08
C GLY A 55 18.00 -5.86 -2.18
N GLY A 56 16.93 -6.53 -1.72
CA GLY A 56 17.09 -7.71 -0.87
C GLY A 56 15.92 -8.69 -0.81
N GLY A 57 14.73 -8.34 -1.30
CA GLY A 57 13.53 -9.20 -1.16
C GLY A 57 12.98 -9.31 0.27
N GLU A 58 13.76 -8.89 1.27
CA GLU A 58 13.36 -8.75 2.67
C GLU A 58 12.57 -7.45 2.90
N GLU A 59 11.66 -7.49 3.87
CA GLU A 59 10.89 -6.32 4.28
C GLU A 59 11.81 -5.31 4.98
N PRO A 60 11.92 -4.07 4.49
CA PRO A 60 12.60 -3.01 5.21
C PRO A 60 11.87 -2.70 6.52
N GLU A 61 12.59 -2.12 7.48
CA GLU A 61 11.95 -1.62 8.69
C GLU A 61 11.07 -0.41 8.37
N PHE A 62 9.76 -0.56 8.55
CA PHE A 62 8.78 0.51 8.42
C PHE A 62 8.42 1.08 9.79
N VAL A 63 8.88 2.31 10.02
CA VAL A 63 8.67 3.07 11.26
C VAL A 63 7.58 4.11 11.06
N PHE A 64 6.77 4.32 12.08
CA PHE A 64 5.68 5.30 12.09
C PHE A 64 5.85 6.28 13.24
N TYR A 65 5.35 7.49 13.07
CA TYR A 65 5.42 8.56 14.07
C TYR A 65 4.04 9.18 14.27
N ARG A 66 3.77 9.61 15.50
CA ARG A 66 2.55 10.33 15.85
C ARG A 66 2.48 11.66 15.11
N ASP A 67 1.28 12.11 14.83
CA ASP A 67 1.06 13.49 14.40
C ASP A 67 1.06 14.40 15.63
N GLU A 68 2.01 15.34 15.67
CA GLU A 68 2.09 16.41 16.66
C GLU A 68 1.91 17.75 15.94
N ASP A 69 0.65 18.17 15.82
CA ASP A 69 0.23 19.41 15.14
C ASP A 69 0.67 19.48 13.66
N GLY A 70 0.43 18.40 12.91
CA GLY A 70 0.78 18.33 11.48
C GLY A 70 2.27 18.15 11.22
N LYS A 71 3.02 17.64 12.20
CA LYS A 71 4.44 17.29 12.07
C LYS A 71 4.72 15.91 12.67
N PRO A 72 5.79 15.22 12.22
CA PRO A 72 6.23 13.98 12.86
C PRO A 72 6.64 14.25 14.32
N GLY A 73 6.00 13.53 15.22
CA GLY A 73 6.28 13.54 16.65
C GLY A 73 7.04 12.31 17.11
N THR A 74 6.65 11.79 18.28
CA THR A 74 7.19 10.54 18.84
C THR A 74 6.92 9.31 17.95
N GLU A 75 7.88 8.38 17.95
CA GLU A 75 7.76 7.09 17.26
C GLU A 75 6.63 6.24 17.87
N ILE A 76 5.92 5.50 17.01
CA ILE A 76 4.86 4.56 17.38
C ILE A 76 5.45 3.16 17.35
N THR A 77 5.38 2.47 18.48
CA THR A 77 5.81 1.06 18.60
C THR A 77 4.86 0.11 17.87
N ASP A 78 5.33 -1.10 17.57
CA ASP A 78 4.51 -2.14 16.91
C ASP A 78 3.28 -2.54 17.73
N ASP A 79 3.40 -2.55 19.05
CA ASP A 79 2.28 -2.83 19.95
C ASP A 79 1.24 -1.69 19.90
N GLU A 80 1.68 -0.44 19.80
CA GLU A 80 0.79 0.70 19.62
C GLU A 80 0.14 0.70 18.24
N LEU A 81 0.86 0.33 17.17
CA LEU A 81 0.31 0.13 15.82
C LEU A 81 -0.77 -0.96 15.80
N ASN A 82 -0.55 -2.05 16.54
CA ASN A 82 -1.54 -3.10 16.74
C ASN A 82 -2.77 -2.63 17.53
N GLY A 83 -2.75 -1.45 18.15
CA GLY A 83 -3.89 -0.80 18.79
C GLY A 83 -4.46 0.38 18.00
N PHE A 84 -3.83 0.76 16.88
CA PHE A 84 -4.10 2.02 16.19
C PHE A 84 -5.53 2.05 15.65
N GLU A 85 -6.25 3.14 15.91
CA GLU A 85 -7.62 3.28 15.42
C GLU A 85 -7.66 3.47 13.90
N ILE A 86 -8.69 2.91 13.27
CA ILE A 86 -8.94 3.09 11.85
C ILE A 86 -9.11 4.60 11.55
N LEU A 87 -8.40 5.08 10.52
CA LEU A 87 -8.32 6.49 10.10
C LEU A 87 -7.54 7.41 11.04
N MET A 88 -6.85 6.90 12.06
CA MET A 88 -5.89 7.72 12.79
C MET A 88 -4.70 8.06 11.88
N PRO A 89 -4.26 9.34 11.79
CA PRO A 89 -3.13 9.72 10.97
C PRO A 89 -1.81 9.29 11.63
N ALA A 90 -0.84 8.89 10.80
CA ALA A 90 0.53 8.61 11.21
C ALA A 90 1.50 9.09 10.14
N TRP A 91 2.64 9.61 10.57
CA TRP A 91 3.76 9.94 9.70
C TRP A 91 4.61 8.68 9.48
N THR A 92 5.25 8.60 8.32
CA THR A 92 6.26 7.56 8.04
C THR A 92 7.33 8.14 7.12
N THR A 93 8.36 7.35 6.82
CA THR A 93 9.44 7.78 5.93
C THR A 93 8.94 7.93 4.49
N VAL A 94 9.58 8.81 3.71
CA VAL A 94 9.30 8.93 2.27
C VAL A 94 9.51 7.59 1.56
N GLY A 95 10.53 6.83 1.94
CA GLY A 95 10.79 5.50 1.39
C GLY A 95 9.63 4.53 1.60
N HIS A 96 9.06 4.50 2.81
CA HIS A 96 7.88 3.68 3.07
C HIS A 96 6.68 4.16 2.23
N HIS A 97 6.39 5.46 2.20
CA HIS A 97 5.28 5.99 1.41
C HIS A 97 5.42 5.65 -0.08
N MET A 98 6.62 5.73 -0.66
CA MET A 98 6.85 5.33 -2.06
C MET A 98 6.66 3.84 -2.27
N THR A 99 7.15 3.03 -1.34
CA THR A 99 7.03 1.56 -1.39
C THR A 99 5.57 1.13 -1.32
N HIS A 100 4.78 1.72 -0.41
CA HIS A 100 3.33 1.54 -0.32
C HIS A 100 2.63 1.88 -1.65
N CYS A 101 2.96 3.04 -2.24
CA CYS A 101 2.36 3.48 -3.49
C CYS A 101 2.66 2.53 -4.67
N MET A 102 3.91 2.08 -4.80
CA MET A 102 4.29 1.09 -5.82
C MET A 102 3.63 -0.27 -5.58
N TYR A 103 3.58 -0.70 -4.32
CA TYR A 103 2.97 -1.96 -3.93
C TYR A 103 1.47 -2.01 -4.32
N LEU A 104 0.71 -0.95 -4.04
CA LEU A 104 -0.72 -0.91 -4.40
C LEU A 104 -0.94 -0.82 -5.91
N LEU A 105 -0.06 -0.12 -6.65
CA LEU A 105 -0.11 -0.10 -8.11
C LEU A 105 0.09 -1.51 -8.69
N LEU A 106 1.09 -2.24 -8.19
CA LEU A 106 1.35 -3.62 -8.61
C LEU A 106 0.23 -4.56 -8.17
N GLN A 107 -0.39 -4.35 -7.01
CA GLN A 107 -1.55 -5.11 -6.57
C GLN A 107 -2.74 -4.94 -7.54
N ALA A 108 -3.02 -3.71 -7.99
CA ALA A 108 -4.06 -3.45 -8.99
C ALA A 108 -3.76 -4.18 -10.31
N ALA A 109 -2.51 -4.13 -10.77
CA ALA A 109 -2.09 -4.83 -11.97
C ALA A 109 -2.18 -6.36 -11.83
N ALA A 110 -1.79 -6.91 -10.68
CA ALA A 110 -1.90 -8.34 -10.39
C ALA A 110 -3.37 -8.80 -10.38
N ALA A 111 -4.27 -8.03 -9.78
CA ALA A 111 -5.69 -8.36 -9.79
C ALA A 111 -6.28 -8.42 -11.20
N LEU A 112 -5.88 -7.50 -12.08
CA LEU A 112 -6.33 -7.46 -13.48
C LEU A 112 -5.75 -8.58 -14.34
N ASN A 113 -4.48 -8.97 -14.13
CA ASN A 113 -3.78 -9.89 -15.03
C ASN A 113 -3.73 -11.34 -14.51
N LEU A 114 -3.70 -11.53 -13.19
CA LEU A 114 -3.52 -12.82 -12.54
C LEU A 114 -4.80 -13.31 -11.83
N GLY A 115 -5.83 -12.47 -11.74
CA GLY A 115 -7.07 -12.78 -11.03
C GLY A 115 -6.91 -12.83 -9.50
N THR A 116 -5.85 -12.20 -8.96
CA THR A 116 -5.66 -12.08 -7.51
C THR A 116 -6.68 -11.11 -6.90
N LYS A 117 -6.90 -11.22 -5.59
CA LYS A 117 -7.64 -10.18 -4.85
C LYS A 117 -6.83 -8.89 -4.77
N ALA A 118 -7.53 -7.78 -4.58
CA ALA A 118 -6.98 -6.46 -4.30
C ALA A 118 -7.78 -5.78 -3.18
N ASP A 119 -7.16 -4.87 -2.43
CA ASP A 119 -7.89 -3.95 -1.56
C ASP A 119 -8.73 -3.00 -2.45
N MET A 120 -9.98 -2.77 -2.08
CA MET A 120 -10.88 -1.84 -2.75
C MET A 120 -10.27 -0.44 -2.96
N VAL A 121 -9.37 0.01 -2.09
CA VAL A 121 -8.70 1.31 -2.19
C VAL A 121 -7.79 1.41 -3.41
N VAL A 122 -7.26 0.31 -3.95
CA VAL A 122 -6.39 0.36 -5.13
C VAL A 122 -7.18 0.73 -6.40
N HIS A 123 -8.50 0.48 -6.39
CA HIS A 123 -9.40 0.83 -7.48
C HIS A 123 -9.98 2.24 -7.35
N ALA A 124 -9.76 2.92 -6.22
CA ALA A 124 -10.25 4.28 -6.02
C ALA A 124 -9.38 5.27 -6.81
N TRP A 125 -9.98 5.93 -7.80
CA TRP A 125 -9.29 6.86 -8.71
C TRP A 125 -8.44 7.91 -7.97
N GLU A 126 -9.00 8.60 -6.98
CA GLU A 126 -8.25 9.65 -6.28
C GLU A 126 -7.08 9.09 -5.46
N HIS A 127 -7.16 7.85 -4.99
CA HIS A 127 -6.03 7.21 -4.32
C HIS A 127 -4.94 6.78 -5.31
N ALA A 128 -5.32 6.15 -6.42
CA ALA A 128 -4.37 5.80 -7.50
C ALA A 128 -3.65 7.04 -8.06
N LYS A 129 -4.40 8.14 -8.25
CA LYS A 129 -3.87 9.44 -8.65
C LYS A 129 -2.90 10.02 -7.61
N HIS A 130 -3.24 9.97 -6.33
CA HIS A 130 -2.32 10.37 -5.25
C HIS A 130 -1.00 9.61 -5.31
N CYS A 131 -1.06 8.28 -5.38
CA CYS A 131 0.12 7.43 -5.49
C CYS A 131 0.99 7.83 -6.69
N ALA A 132 0.40 7.98 -7.87
CA ALA A 132 1.13 8.36 -9.09
C ALA A 132 1.80 9.74 -8.95
N MET A 133 1.09 10.74 -8.42
CA MET A 133 1.61 12.10 -8.31
C MET A 133 2.71 12.23 -7.26
N VAL A 134 2.57 11.54 -6.13
CA VAL A 134 3.61 11.53 -5.08
C VAL A 134 4.90 10.90 -5.62
N VAL A 135 4.80 9.76 -6.30
CA VAL A 135 5.96 9.09 -6.92
C VAL A 135 6.62 9.98 -7.96
N LEU A 136 5.84 10.61 -8.84
CA LEU A 136 6.38 11.55 -9.82
C LEU A 136 7.10 12.74 -9.15
N ASN A 137 6.52 13.28 -8.09
CA ASN A 137 7.13 14.39 -7.36
C ASN A 137 8.44 14.01 -6.68
N GLU A 138 8.53 12.81 -6.10
CA GLU A 138 9.79 12.33 -5.50
C GLU A 138 10.83 11.98 -6.57
N THR A 139 10.46 11.29 -7.64
CA THR A 139 11.39 10.91 -8.72
C THR A 139 11.95 12.11 -9.48
N LYS A 140 11.17 13.21 -9.60
CA LYS A 140 11.63 14.47 -10.19
C LYS A 140 12.83 15.10 -9.47
N LYS A 141 13.07 14.74 -8.21
CA LYS A 141 14.22 15.25 -7.42
C LYS A 141 15.53 14.54 -7.78
N ALA A 142 15.49 13.44 -8.52
CA ALA A 142 16.68 12.69 -8.90
C ALA A 142 17.62 13.56 -9.77
N PRO A 143 18.94 13.58 -9.50
CA PRO A 143 19.89 14.35 -10.30
C PRO A 143 19.89 13.96 -11.79
N ALA A 144 19.60 12.69 -12.07
CA ALA A 144 19.55 12.12 -13.42
C ALA A 144 18.22 12.37 -14.15
N TRP A 145 17.31 13.18 -13.63
CA TRP A 145 15.97 13.39 -14.22
C TRP A 145 16.01 13.80 -15.70
N ASN A 146 16.98 14.63 -16.07
CA ASN A 146 17.17 15.09 -17.45
C ASN A 146 18.24 14.30 -18.23
N ASP A 147 18.80 13.25 -17.64
CA ASP A 147 19.81 12.43 -18.31
C ASP A 147 19.17 11.54 -19.37
N VAL A 148 19.76 11.49 -20.56
CA VAL A 148 19.37 10.55 -21.62
C VAL A 148 19.99 9.18 -21.35
N LYS A 149 19.50 8.51 -20.31
CA LYS A 149 20.02 7.21 -19.83
C LYS A 149 18.93 6.16 -19.57
N SER A 150 17.67 6.48 -19.87
CA SER A 150 16.55 5.54 -19.75
C SER A 150 16.24 4.91 -21.10
N PHE A 151 16.20 3.59 -21.15
CA PHE A 151 15.88 2.82 -22.36
C PHE A 151 14.42 2.37 -22.35
N GLY A 152 13.75 2.45 -23.49
CA GLY A 152 12.36 2.04 -23.65
C GLY A 152 12.02 1.73 -25.11
N HIS A 153 10.90 1.04 -25.32
CA HIS A 153 10.40 0.68 -26.65
C HIS A 153 9.05 1.38 -26.91
N THR A 154 8.84 1.84 -28.14
CA THR A 154 7.50 2.23 -28.61
C THR A 154 6.71 0.97 -28.98
N GLN A 155 5.41 0.97 -28.68
CA GLN A 155 4.49 -0.13 -29.03
C GLN A 155 3.18 0.45 -29.56
N SER A 156 2.43 -0.34 -30.32
CA SER A 156 1.07 0.04 -30.75
C SER A 156 0.10 -0.07 -29.57
N GLY A 157 -0.73 0.95 -29.36
CA GLY A 157 -1.74 0.94 -28.31
C GLY A 157 -2.99 0.16 -28.71
N VAL A 158 -3.66 -0.44 -27.71
CA VAL A 158 -4.99 -1.05 -27.81
C VAL A 158 -5.80 -0.68 -26.56
N CYS A 159 -7.12 -0.51 -26.69
CA CYS A 159 -8.02 -0.18 -25.58
C CYS A 159 -9.27 -1.09 -25.64
N TRP A 160 -9.83 -1.44 -24.48
CA TRP A 160 -11.08 -2.19 -24.31
C TRP A 160 -11.92 -1.61 -23.18
#